data_AF-A0A932D923-F1
#
_entry.id   AF-A0A932D923-F1
#
_cell.length_a   1.000
_cell.length_b   1.000
_cell.length_c   1.000
_cell.angle_alpha   90.00
_cell.angle_beta   90.00
_cell.angle_gamma   90.00
#
_symmetry.space_group_name_H-M   'P 1'
#
loop_
_entity.id
_entity.type
_entity.pdbx_description
1 polymer ?
#
loop_
_entity_poly.entity_id
_entity_poly.type
_entity_poly.pdbx_seq_one_letter_code
_entity_poly.pdbx_strand_id
1 'polypeptide(L)'
;MPPPTSRFNDSTVQRFNPSRAIRHGRPHSAFRPPTDRRAGTPHSAIQRAFTLIELLVVIAIIALLAALLLPALSHAKAQAQGIRCLSNLKQLQLAWLMYAHDHNDKLVPNGWNIAAPFNQHLGFWWAQGVMNYDGANSENTNTTLLLDPKSALLGPYTVSAGIYRCPGDKSSVKMGKRIFPRVRSYSANAHLAGWVNCFGRPTPEGPQSLAGIVDPPPSQRFVFLDEHPDGISFVVFYVDGWEGAAAQVLNYPSTLHSGAGNLSFADGHAEPHKWRDPRTKPPVTYDHPLETHVPSPNNPDIAWLQERTFPAK
;
A
#
# COMPACT_ATOMS: atom_id res chain seq x y z
N MET A 1 26.47 -21.64 -49.03
CA MET A 1 26.86 -22.80 -48.21
C MET A 1 26.04 -22.77 -46.92
N PRO A 2 25.07 -23.68 -46.72
CA PRO A 2 24.43 -23.89 -45.42
C PRO A 2 24.98 -25.14 -44.73
N PRO A 3 24.98 -25.18 -43.38
CA PRO A 3 24.77 -26.44 -42.66
C PRO A 3 23.87 -26.23 -41.40
N PRO A 4 23.56 -27.27 -40.61
CA PRO A 4 22.50 -28.22 -40.90
C PRO A 4 21.39 -28.24 -39.82
N THR A 5 20.25 -28.78 -40.21
CA THR A 5 19.07 -29.05 -39.37
C THR A 5 19.28 -30.28 -38.49
N SER A 6 18.94 -30.20 -37.20
CA SER A 6 18.78 -31.37 -36.33
C SER A 6 17.34 -31.47 -35.83
N ARG A 7 16.75 -32.65 -36.06
CA ARG A 7 15.43 -33.08 -35.59
C ARG A 7 15.58 -33.57 -34.15
N PHE A 8 14.67 -33.18 -33.27
CA PHE A 8 14.40 -33.93 -32.04
C PHE A 8 12.92 -34.31 -31.94
N ASN A 9 12.75 -35.52 -31.45
CA ASN A 9 11.59 -36.40 -31.51
C ASN A 9 10.58 -36.03 -30.42
N ASP A 10 9.31 -35.93 -30.77
CA ASP A 10 8.21 -35.65 -29.85
C ASP A 10 7.64 -36.99 -29.37
N SER A 11 7.69 -37.24 -28.05
CA SER A 11 7.18 -38.47 -27.44
C SER A 11 6.14 -38.14 -26.35
N THR A 12 4.89 -38.28 -26.77
CA THR A 12 3.83 -39.02 -26.07
C THR A 12 3.54 -38.66 -24.60
N VAL A 13 2.61 -37.73 -24.38
CA VAL A 13 1.84 -37.66 -23.13
C VAL A 13 0.39 -38.08 -23.41
N GLN A 14 0.02 -39.23 -22.85
CA GLN A 14 -1.28 -39.88 -22.97
C GLN A 14 -2.40 -39.07 -22.31
N ARG A 15 -3.53 -38.97 -23.02
CA ARG A 15 -4.80 -38.40 -22.52
C ARG A 15 -5.56 -39.47 -21.73
N PHE A 16 -5.94 -39.14 -20.50
CA PHE A 16 -6.85 -39.97 -19.67
C PHE A 16 -8.31 -39.67 -20.03
N ASN A 17 -9.09 -40.71 -20.31
CA ASN A 17 -10.53 -40.65 -20.62
C ASN A 17 -11.28 -41.60 -19.67
N PRO A 18 -12.25 -41.14 -18.85
CA PRO A 18 -13.04 -42.05 -18.02
C PRO A 18 -14.48 -42.15 -18.54
N SER A 19 -14.84 -43.30 -19.09
CA SER A 19 -16.25 -43.70 -19.24
C SER A 19 -16.41 -45.21 -19.36
N ARG A 20 -17.29 -45.74 -18.49
CA ARG A 20 -17.95 -47.07 -18.49
C ARG A 20 -17.05 -48.28 -18.19
N ALA A 21 -17.47 -49.35 -17.51
CA ALA A 21 -18.65 -49.75 -16.72
C ALA A 21 -18.23 -51.10 -16.07
N ILE A 22 -18.88 -51.73 -15.08
CA ILE A 22 -20.11 -52.54 -15.18
C ILE A 22 -20.37 -53.13 -13.78
N ARG A 23 -21.66 -53.36 -13.52
CA ARG A 23 -22.34 -53.95 -12.36
C ARG A 23 -21.90 -55.38 -12.02
N HIS A 24 -22.02 -55.75 -10.74
CA HIS A 24 -22.63 -57.01 -10.32
C HIS A 24 -23.32 -56.80 -8.96
N GLY A 25 -24.48 -57.43 -8.76
CA GLY A 25 -25.29 -57.27 -7.56
C GLY A 25 -25.65 -58.60 -6.89
N ARG A 26 -26.35 -58.43 -5.76
CA ARG A 26 -27.06 -59.38 -4.86
C ARG A 26 -26.22 -59.99 -3.71
N PRO A 27 -26.86 -60.46 -2.62
CA PRO A 27 -27.94 -59.83 -1.85
C PRO A 27 -27.74 -59.92 -0.30
N HIS A 28 -28.55 -59.14 0.42
CA HIS A 28 -29.04 -59.32 1.81
C HIS A 28 -28.12 -59.93 2.90
N SER A 29 -27.69 -59.06 3.82
CA SER A 29 -27.40 -59.43 5.22
C SER A 29 -28.11 -58.43 6.13
N ALA A 30 -29.15 -58.89 6.82
CA ALA A 30 -29.90 -58.12 7.80
C ALA A 30 -29.04 -57.90 9.05
N PHE A 31 -28.53 -56.68 9.21
CA PHE A 31 -27.85 -56.27 10.43
C PHE A 31 -28.90 -55.93 11.50
N ARG A 32 -29.11 -56.82 12.46
CA ARG A 32 -29.88 -56.54 13.69
C ARG A 32 -28.94 -55.90 14.71
N PRO A 33 -29.22 -54.68 15.22
CA PRO A 33 -28.48 -54.15 16.35
C PRO A 33 -28.85 -54.89 17.64
N PRO A 34 -27.94 -55.02 18.61
CA PRO A 34 -28.24 -55.59 19.91
C PRO A 34 -29.17 -54.65 20.69
N THR A 35 -30.31 -55.18 21.14
CA THR A 35 -31.19 -54.55 22.12
C THR A 35 -30.56 -54.68 23.50
N ASP A 36 -29.69 -53.76 23.88
CA ASP A 36 -29.27 -53.60 25.27
C ASP A 36 -30.15 -52.54 25.94
N ARG A 37 -31.31 -52.98 26.46
CA ARG A 37 -32.14 -52.17 27.36
C ARG A 37 -31.49 -52.17 28.74
N ARG A 38 -30.50 -51.30 28.96
CA ARG A 38 -30.18 -50.83 30.31
C ARG A 38 -31.07 -49.66 30.63
N ALA A 39 -32.05 -49.91 31.50
CA ALA A 39 -32.86 -48.90 32.14
C ALA A 39 -31.96 -48.03 33.03
N GLY A 40 -31.44 -46.93 32.46
CA GLY A 40 -30.89 -45.84 33.22
C GLY A 40 -32.02 -45.11 33.93
N THR A 41 -31.98 -45.07 35.26
CA THR A 41 -32.81 -44.20 36.08
C THR A 41 -32.74 -42.77 35.54
N PRO A 42 -33.87 -42.07 35.32
CA PRO A 42 -33.84 -40.68 34.89
C PRO A 42 -33.22 -39.85 36.00
N HIS A 43 -31.95 -39.45 35.82
CA HIS A 43 -31.48 -38.27 36.52
C HIS A 43 -32.36 -37.13 36.00
N SER A 44 -33.27 -36.66 36.85
CA SER A 44 -33.94 -35.39 36.69
C SER A 44 -32.87 -34.32 36.57
N ALA A 45 -32.45 -34.04 35.34
CA ALA A 45 -31.64 -32.89 35.03
C ALA A 45 -32.56 -31.70 35.27
N ILE A 46 -32.48 -31.12 36.48
CA ILE A 46 -33.12 -29.86 36.81
C ILE A 46 -32.59 -28.84 35.81
N GLN A 47 -33.32 -28.62 34.73
CA GLN A 47 -33.01 -27.57 33.78
C GLN A 47 -33.33 -26.26 34.50
N ARG A 48 -32.27 -25.61 35.00
CA ARG A 48 -32.37 -24.25 35.51
C ARG A 48 -32.76 -23.36 34.34
N ALA A 49 -34.02 -22.94 34.31
CA ALA A 49 -34.49 -21.94 33.36
C ALA A 49 -33.82 -20.60 33.72
N PHE A 50 -33.10 -20.02 32.75
CA PHE A 50 -32.53 -18.69 32.89
C PHE A 50 -33.65 -17.66 33.07
N THR A 51 -33.55 -16.82 34.09
CA THR A 51 -34.48 -15.71 34.25
C THR A 51 -34.13 -14.58 33.26
N LEU A 52 -35.14 -13.81 32.86
CA LEU A 52 -34.94 -12.64 32.00
C LEU A 52 -33.97 -11.63 32.63
N ILE A 53 -33.96 -11.52 33.96
CA ILE A 53 -33.08 -10.61 34.70
C ILE A 53 -31.62 -11.09 34.63
N GLU A 54 -31.35 -12.38 34.80
CA GLU A 54 -29.99 -12.93 34.70
C GLU A 54 -29.40 -12.70 33.30
N LEU A 55 -30.21 -12.89 32.25
CA LEU A 55 -29.77 -12.62 30.88
C LEU A 55 -29.50 -11.12 30.66
N LEU A 56 -30.38 -10.25 31.19
CA LEU A 56 -30.25 -8.79 31.06
C LEU A 56 -28.98 -8.26 31.74
N VAL A 57 -28.65 -8.75 32.94
CA VAL A 57 -27.44 -8.35 33.66
C VAL A 57 -26.19 -8.79 32.92
N VAL A 58 -26.18 -9.99 32.33
CA VAL A 58 -25.03 -10.49 31.57
C VAL A 58 -24.78 -9.66 30.32
N ILE A 59 -25.82 -9.36 29.54
CA ILE A 59 -25.65 -8.50 28.35
C ILE A 59 -25.23 -7.08 28.75
N ALA A 60 -25.70 -6.56 29.89
CA ALA A 60 -25.29 -5.26 30.39
C ALA A 60 -23.81 -5.21 30.78
N ILE A 61 -23.31 -6.25 31.46
CA ILE A 61 -21.88 -6.36 31.80
C ILE A 61 -21.03 -6.50 30.52
N ILE A 62 -21.43 -7.34 29.56
CA ILE A 62 -20.72 -7.48 28.28
C ILE A 62 -20.69 -6.15 27.53
N ALA A 63 -21.81 -5.42 27.48
CA ALA A 63 -21.89 -4.12 26.82
C ALA A 63 -20.96 -3.08 27.47
N LEU A 64 -20.89 -3.03 28.81
CA LEU A 64 -19.98 -2.15 29.54
C LEU A 64 -18.51 -2.49 29.24
N LEU A 65 -18.15 -3.78 29.29
CA LEU A 65 -16.78 -4.22 29.00
C LEU A 65 -16.40 -3.93 27.55
N ALA A 66 -17.31 -4.19 26.60
CA ALA A 66 -17.10 -3.87 25.19
C ALA A 66 -16.92 -2.37 24.96
N ALA A 67 -17.70 -1.52 25.63
CA ALA A 67 -17.58 -0.06 25.52
C ALA A 67 -16.19 0.45 25.95
N LEU A 68 -15.54 -0.19 26.93
CA LEU A 68 -14.17 0.15 27.34
C LEU A 68 -13.10 -0.46 26.43
N LEU A 69 -13.34 -1.64 25.85
CA LEU A 69 -12.38 -2.34 24.99
C LEU A 69 -12.34 -1.83 23.55
N LEU A 70 -13.48 -1.38 23.00
CA LEU A 70 -13.56 -0.93 21.60
C LEU A 70 -12.65 0.27 21.28
N PRO A 71 -12.57 1.33 22.11
CA PRO A 71 -11.65 2.44 21.87
C PRO A 71 -10.18 1.99 21.90
N ALA A 72 -9.82 1.15 22.88
CA ALA A 72 -8.46 0.63 23.02
C ALA A 72 -8.05 -0.27 21.84
N LEU A 73 -8.95 -1.16 21.40
CA LEU A 73 -8.71 -2.04 20.25
C LEU A 73 -8.61 -1.25 18.94
N SER A 74 -9.45 -0.22 18.76
CA SER A 74 -9.38 0.67 17.59
C SER A 74 -8.02 1.36 17.50
N HIS A 75 -7.54 1.91 18.61
CA HIS A 75 -6.22 2.53 18.69
C HIS A 75 -5.08 1.53 18.44
N ALA A 76 -5.12 0.35 19.07
CA ALA A 76 -4.13 -0.70 18.87
C ALA A 76 -4.07 -1.17 17.40
N LYS A 77 -5.24 -1.29 16.73
CA LYS A 77 -5.32 -1.62 15.31
C LYS A 77 -4.69 -0.55 14.43
N ALA A 78 -4.97 0.73 14.69
CA ALA A 78 -4.39 1.84 13.94
C ALA A 78 -2.86 1.88 14.08
N GLN A 79 -2.33 1.64 15.28
CA GLN A 79 -0.90 1.51 15.53
C GLN A 79 -0.28 0.32 14.78
N ALA A 80 -0.92 -0.85 14.83
CA ALA A 80 -0.45 -2.03 14.11
C ALA A 80 -0.43 -1.82 12.59
N GLN A 81 -1.43 -1.10 12.04
CA GLN A 81 -1.44 -0.70 10.63
C GLN A 81 -0.29 0.28 10.32
N GLY A 82 0.01 1.23 11.21
CA GLY A 82 1.15 2.13 11.10
C GLY A 82 2.49 1.39 11.07
N ILE A 83 2.70 0.42 11.97
CA ILE A 83 3.92 -0.40 12.00
C ILE A 83 4.09 -1.21 10.72
N ARG A 84 2.99 -1.78 10.19
CA ARG A 84 3.04 -2.50 8.91
C ARG A 84 3.31 -1.58 7.72
N CYS A 85 2.71 -0.38 7.71
CA CYS A 85 2.99 0.65 6.72
C CYS A 85 4.49 1.04 6.73
N LEU A 86 5.07 1.24 7.92
CA LEU A 86 6.49 1.47 8.11
C LEU A 86 7.36 0.32 7.57
N SER A 87 6.95 -0.92 7.81
CA SER A 87 7.63 -2.11 7.28
C SER A 87 7.56 -2.22 5.76
N ASN A 88 6.47 -1.75 5.14
CA ASN A 88 6.33 -1.68 3.68
C ASN A 88 7.27 -0.62 3.10
N LEU A 89 7.33 0.57 3.72
CA LEU A 89 8.27 1.63 3.33
C LEU A 89 9.73 1.19 3.45
N LYS A 90 10.10 0.45 4.51
CA LYS A 90 11.47 -0.10 4.63
C LYS A 90 11.81 -1.08 3.51
N GLN A 91 10.86 -1.88 3.04
CA GLN A 91 11.08 -2.78 1.90
C GLN A 91 11.26 -1.99 0.59
N LEU A 92 10.46 -0.94 0.36
CA LEU A 92 10.64 -0.04 -0.77
C LEU A 92 11.97 0.72 -0.69
N GLN A 93 12.37 1.16 0.50
CA GLN A 93 13.64 1.84 0.74
C GLN A 93 14.84 0.93 0.43
N LEU A 94 14.77 -0.33 0.84
CA LEU A 94 15.80 -1.32 0.49
C LEU A 94 15.88 -1.52 -1.02
N ALA A 95 14.73 -1.65 -1.70
CA ALA A 95 14.69 -1.77 -3.16
C ALA A 95 15.32 -0.55 -3.85
N TRP A 96 15.08 0.65 -3.33
CA TRP A 96 15.67 1.89 -3.84
C TRP A 96 17.20 1.94 -3.66
N LEU A 97 17.72 1.51 -2.51
CA LEU A 97 19.16 1.38 -2.28
C LEU A 97 19.80 0.32 -3.20
N MET A 98 19.16 -0.85 -3.34
CA MET A 98 19.64 -1.92 -4.22
C MET A 98 19.72 -1.45 -5.67
N TYR A 99 18.69 -0.73 -6.15
CA TYR A 99 18.70 -0.15 -7.48
C TYR A 99 19.93 0.73 -7.69
N ALA A 100 20.19 1.67 -6.78
CA ALA A 100 21.31 2.58 -6.93
C ALA A 100 22.67 1.87 -6.91
N HIS A 101 22.83 0.85 -6.05
CA HIS A 101 24.03 0.02 -6.05
C HIS A 101 24.27 -0.70 -7.38
N ASP A 102 23.21 -1.21 -8.02
CA ASP A 102 23.31 -1.88 -9.32
C ASP A 102 23.48 -0.90 -10.49
N HIS A 103 23.15 0.38 -10.30
CA HIS A 103 23.12 1.40 -11.37
C HIS A 103 24.22 2.46 -11.23
N ASN A 104 25.40 2.08 -10.75
CA ASN A 104 26.57 2.97 -10.58
C ASN A 104 26.24 4.20 -9.71
N ASP A 105 25.64 3.95 -8.54
CA ASP A 105 25.25 4.96 -7.54
C ASP A 105 24.06 5.84 -7.95
N LYS A 106 23.53 5.72 -9.17
CA LYS A 106 22.45 6.56 -9.67
C LYS A 106 21.13 6.27 -8.98
N LEU A 107 20.43 7.31 -8.56
CA LEU A 107 19.10 7.17 -7.98
C LEU A 107 18.09 6.75 -9.04
N VAL A 108 17.08 5.99 -8.63
CA VAL A 108 15.97 5.64 -9.51
C VAL A 108 15.21 6.90 -9.91
N PRO A 109 14.99 7.14 -11.21
CA PRO A 109 14.22 8.31 -11.64
C PRO A 109 12.76 8.24 -11.14
N ASN A 110 12.20 9.40 -10.94
CA ASN A 110 10.97 9.66 -10.19
C ASN A 110 10.28 10.91 -10.75
N GLY A 111 10.28 11.09 -12.07
CA GLY A 111 9.83 12.35 -12.64
C GLY A 111 9.76 12.43 -14.14
N TRP A 112 8.98 13.40 -14.59
CA TRP A 112 8.80 13.71 -15.99
C TRP A 112 10.06 14.39 -16.52
N ASN A 113 10.81 13.70 -17.38
CA ASN A 113 11.77 14.38 -18.24
C ASN A 113 11.00 15.29 -19.20
N ILE A 114 11.00 16.60 -18.95
CA ILE A 114 10.27 17.61 -19.73
C ILE A 114 10.66 17.63 -21.21
N ALA A 115 11.81 17.04 -21.58
CA ALA A 115 12.26 16.89 -22.95
C ALA A 115 11.71 15.63 -23.66
N ALA A 116 11.07 14.71 -22.92
CA ALA A 116 10.53 13.47 -23.46
C ALA A 116 8.98 13.51 -23.55
N PRO A 117 8.40 13.09 -24.70
CA PRO A 117 6.96 12.98 -24.89
C PRO A 117 6.28 12.14 -23.81
N PHE A 118 5.06 12.53 -23.39
CA PHE A 118 4.32 11.90 -22.29
C PHE A 118 4.19 10.36 -22.43
N ASN A 119 4.10 9.87 -23.67
CA ASN A 119 3.93 8.45 -23.99
C ASN A 119 5.22 7.62 -23.96
N GLN A 120 6.39 8.22 -23.75
CA GLN A 120 7.66 7.50 -23.60
C GLN A 120 7.96 7.14 -22.14
N HIS A 121 7.19 7.60 -21.15
CA HIS A 121 7.57 7.47 -19.73
C HIS A 121 7.20 6.15 -19.05
N LEU A 122 6.44 5.26 -19.73
CA LEU A 122 5.83 4.07 -19.14
C LEU A 122 6.81 2.97 -18.64
N GLY A 123 8.10 3.26 -18.48
CA GLY A 123 9.11 2.37 -17.91
C GLY A 123 10.28 3.06 -17.22
N PHE A 124 10.18 4.37 -16.94
CA PHE A 124 11.33 5.17 -16.51
C PHE A 124 11.30 5.57 -15.03
N TRP A 125 10.26 5.20 -14.28
CA TRP A 125 10.08 5.63 -12.89
C TRP A 125 10.23 4.47 -11.92
N TRP A 126 10.38 4.79 -10.63
CA TRP A 126 10.43 3.77 -9.56
C TRP A 126 9.22 2.83 -9.59
N ALA A 127 8.03 3.37 -9.90
CA ALA A 127 6.78 2.65 -10.14
C ALA A 127 5.92 3.42 -11.17
N GLN A 128 4.79 2.84 -11.58
CA GLN A 128 3.82 3.49 -12.48
C GLN A 128 2.41 3.47 -11.89
N GLY A 129 1.50 4.16 -12.58
CA GLY A 129 0.08 4.13 -12.31
C GLY A 129 -0.45 5.43 -11.72
N VAL A 130 -1.47 5.99 -12.37
CA VAL A 130 -2.27 7.11 -11.89
C VAL A 130 -3.39 6.59 -11.00
N MET A 131 -3.38 7.01 -9.74
CA MET A 131 -4.45 6.74 -8.79
C MET A 131 -5.53 7.83 -8.88
N ASN A 132 -6.79 7.43 -8.97
CA ASN A 132 -7.94 8.32 -8.88
C ASN A 132 -9.18 7.50 -8.47
N TYR A 133 -10.37 8.11 -8.50
CA TYR A 133 -11.63 7.42 -8.21
C TYR A 133 -12.45 7.11 -9.47
N ASP A 134 -11.86 7.25 -10.66
CA ASP A 134 -12.50 6.89 -11.92
C ASP A 134 -12.50 5.37 -12.12
N GLY A 135 -13.69 4.78 -12.19
CA GLY A 135 -13.90 3.36 -12.44
C GLY A 135 -13.52 2.88 -13.84
N ALA A 136 -13.34 3.79 -14.80
CA ALA A 136 -12.83 3.49 -16.14
C ALA A 136 -11.30 3.38 -16.18
N ASN A 137 -10.60 3.99 -15.22
CA ASN A 137 -9.15 3.92 -15.11
C ASN A 137 -8.71 2.55 -14.55
N SER A 138 -8.15 1.72 -15.43
CA SER A 138 -7.67 0.37 -15.08
C SER A 138 -6.39 0.39 -14.23
N GLU A 139 -5.62 1.49 -14.27
CA GLU A 139 -4.36 1.63 -13.51
C GLU A 139 -4.58 1.58 -12.00
N ASN A 140 -5.74 2.03 -11.53
CA ASN A 140 -6.17 1.93 -10.14
C ASN A 140 -5.99 0.52 -9.56
N THR A 141 -6.15 -0.52 -10.38
CA THR A 141 -6.15 -1.92 -9.93
C THR A 141 -5.01 -2.76 -10.48
N ASN A 142 -4.16 -2.16 -11.32
CA ASN A 142 -3.17 -2.90 -12.11
C ASN A 142 -1.84 -3.02 -11.36
N THR A 143 -1.63 -4.17 -10.70
CA THR A 143 -0.39 -4.46 -9.96
C THR A 143 0.83 -4.65 -10.87
N THR A 144 0.64 -4.90 -12.16
CA THR A 144 1.75 -5.05 -13.13
C THR A 144 2.54 -3.74 -13.26
N LEU A 145 1.88 -2.59 -13.08
CA LEU A 145 2.51 -1.26 -13.07
C LEU A 145 3.50 -1.05 -11.91
N LEU A 146 3.51 -1.98 -10.93
CA LEU A 146 4.37 -1.93 -9.76
C LEU A 146 5.50 -2.97 -9.81
N LEU A 147 5.33 -4.06 -10.56
CA LEU A 147 6.22 -5.23 -10.51
C LEU A 147 6.88 -5.57 -11.84
N ASP A 148 6.29 -5.20 -12.97
CA ASP A 148 6.88 -5.49 -14.27
C ASP A 148 8.09 -4.58 -14.50
N PRO A 149 9.29 -5.13 -14.77
CA PRO A 149 10.49 -4.33 -15.09
C PRO A 149 10.31 -3.40 -16.28
N LYS A 150 9.37 -3.67 -17.19
CA LYS A 150 9.06 -2.77 -18.30
C LYS A 150 8.31 -1.52 -17.86
N SER A 151 7.71 -1.55 -16.67
CA SER A 151 6.91 -0.47 -16.12
C SER A 151 7.55 0.20 -14.91
N ALA A 152 8.02 -0.59 -13.94
CA ALA A 152 8.55 -0.13 -12.68
C ALA A 152 10.02 -0.52 -12.52
N LEU A 153 10.91 0.46 -12.38
CA LEU A 153 12.33 0.23 -12.19
C LEU A 153 12.66 -0.45 -10.85
N LEU A 154 11.82 -0.26 -9.83
CA LEU A 154 11.94 -1.00 -8.57
C LEU A 154 11.24 -2.36 -8.59
N GLY A 155 10.47 -2.69 -9.64
CA GLY A 155 9.76 -3.96 -9.79
C GLY A 155 10.65 -5.18 -9.50
N PRO A 156 11.82 -5.33 -10.17
CA PRO A 156 12.76 -6.42 -9.93
C PRO A 156 13.31 -6.53 -8.51
N TYR A 157 13.30 -5.43 -7.77
CA TYR A 157 13.84 -5.32 -6.42
C TYR A 157 12.76 -5.51 -5.34
N THR A 158 11.50 -5.69 -5.75
CA THR A 158 10.36 -5.80 -4.84
C THR A 158 9.66 -7.15 -4.96
N VAL A 159 9.33 -7.74 -3.80
CA VAL A 159 8.86 -9.15 -3.73
C VAL A 159 7.36 -9.27 -3.97
N SER A 160 6.57 -8.24 -3.67
CA SER A 160 5.11 -8.29 -3.86
C SER A 160 4.47 -6.92 -4.00
N ALA A 161 3.38 -6.83 -4.76
CA ALA A 161 2.62 -5.58 -4.93
C ALA A 161 2.01 -5.07 -3.61
N GLY A 162 1.82 -5.96 -2.62
CA GLY A 162 1.28 -5.59 -1.30
C GLY A 162 2.13 -4.58 -0.54
N ILE A 163 3.43 -4.46 -0.85
CA ILE A 163 4.32 -3.49 -0.20
C ILE A 163 4.12 -2.06 -0.73
N TYR A 164 3.37 -1.86 -1.81
CA TYR A 164 3.10 -0.54 -2.40
C TYR A 164 1.86 0.14 -1.82
N ARG A 165 1.09 -0.57 -0.97
CA ARG A 165 -0.13 -0.06 -0.34
C ARG A 165 0.02 0.00 1.17
N CYS A 166 -0.56 1.05 1.77
CA CYS A 166 -0.70 1.17 3.21
C CYS A 166 -1.83 0.24 3.71
N PRO A 167 -1.62 -0.59 4.75
CA PRO A 167 -2.67 -1.42 5.34
C PRO A 167 -3.82 -0.66 5.99
N GLY A 168 -3.62 0.64 6.26
CA GLY A 168 -4.63 1.57 6.75
C GLY A 168 -5.49 2.17 5.64
N ASP A 169 -5.00 2.18 4.40
CA ASP A 169 -5.69 2.76 3.26
C ASP A 169 -6.87 1.87 2.85
N LYS A 170 -8.07 2.46 2.81
CA LYS A 170 -9.32 1.79 2.41
C LYS A 170 -9.79 2.19 1.02
N SER A 171 -8.99 2.97 0.29
CA SER A 171 -9.35 3.47 -1.03
C SER A 171 -9.62 2.33 -2.01
N SER A 172 -10.68 2.51 -2.80
CA SER A 172 -11.18 1.54 -3.75
C SER A 172 -11.92 2.26 -4.87
N VAL A 173 -12.04 1.59 -6.02
CA VAL A 173 -12.77 2.11 -7.17
C VAL A 173 -13.82 1.10 -7.61
N LYS A 174 -14.95 1.59 -8.12
CA LYS A 174 -16.01 0.74 -8.66
C LYS A 174 -15.78 0.54 -10.16
N MET A 175 -15.35 -0.66 -10.55
CA MET A 175 -15.21 -1.04 -11.96
C MET A 175 -16.38 -1.93 -12.37
N GLY A 176 -17.30 -1.38 -13.17
CA GLY A 176 -18.56 -2.04 -13.51
C GLY A 176 -19.41 -2.31 -12.26
N LYS A 177 -19.67 -3.59 -11.96
CA LYS A 177 -20.49 -4.01 -10.80
C LYS A 177 -19.66 -4.38 -9.56
N ARG A 178 -18.33 -4.31 -9.63
CA ARG A 178 -17.42 -4.76 -8.56
C ARG A 178 -16.61 -3.59 -8.02
N ILE A 179 -16.26 -3.68 -6.74
CA ILE A 179 -15.37 -2.73 -6.06
C ILE A 179 -14.00 -3.39 -5.95
N PHE A 180 -12.97 -2.67 -6.36
CA PHE A 180 -11.59 -3.14 -6.31
C PHE A 180 -10.72 -2.18 -5.49
N PRO A 181 -9.83 -2.71 -4.64
CA PRO A 181 -8.90 -1.89 -3.89
C PRO A 181 -7.90 -1.22 -4.85
N ARG A 182 -7.59 0.07 -4.66
CA ARG A 182 -6.48 0.71 -5.39
C ARG A 182 -5.11 0.09 -5.11
N VAL A 183 -4.14 0.16 -6.00
CA VAL A 183 -2.90 -0.61 -5.83
C VAL A 183 -1.78 0.09 -5.05
N ARG A 184 -1.86 1.41 -4.86
CA ARG A 184 -0.76 2.19 -4.28
C ARG A 184 -1.21 3.22 -3.26
N SER A 185 -0.40 3.42 -2.22
CA SER A 185 -0.56 4.47 -1.21
C SER A 185 0.73 5.27 -0.94
N TYR A 186 1.84 4.97 -1.62
CA TYR A 186 3.12 5.63 -1.41
C TYR A 186 3.55 6.43 -2.62
N SER A 187 4.25 7.52 -2.37
CA SER A 187 4.86 8.38 -3.38
C SER A 187 6.32 8.65 -3.03
N ALA A 188 7.16 8.82 -4.05
CA ALA A 188 8.57 9.17 -3.89
C ALA A 188 8.74 10.69 -3.88
N ASN A 189 9.70 11.19 -3.12
CA ASN A 189 10.11 12.59 -3.15
C ASN A 189 10.41 13.02 -4.58
N ALA A 190 9.71 14.01 -5.11
CA ALA A 190 9.93 14.50 -6.47
C ALA A 190 11.29 15.20 -6.66
N HIS A 191 12.01 15.51 -5.57
CA HIS A 191 13.28 16.24 -5.60
C HIS A 191 14.51 15.34 -5.44
N LEU A 192 14.38 14.05 -5.75
CA LEU A 192 15.49 13.11 -5.90
C LEU A 192 15.67 12.73 -7.38
N ALA A 193 16.80 12.14 -7.75
CA ALA A 193 17.09 11.58 -9.08
C ALA A 193 16.99 12.56 -10.26
N GLY A 194 17.27 13.84 -10.01
CA GLY A 194 17.35 14.88 -11.03
C GLY A 194 16.00 15.52 -11.38
N TRP A 195 16.04 16.38 -12.41
CA TRP A 195 14.99 17.34 -12.79
C TRP A 195 13.55 16.86 -12.64
N VAL A 196 12.82 17.46 -11.70
CA VAL A 196 11.37 17.57 -11.76
C VAL A 196 11.02 19.05 -11.68
N ASN A 197 10.60 19.63 -12.80
CA ASN A 197 10.06 20.99 -12.79
C ASN A 197 8.79 20.97 -11.92
N CYS A 198 8.90 21.52 -10.71
CA CYS A 198 7.81 21.68 -9.76
C CYS A 198 6.88 22.83 -10.17
N PHE A 199 6.33 22.75 -11.38
CA PHE A 199 5.36 23.70 -11.93
C PHE A 199 5.82 25.18 -11.87
N GLY A 200 7.10 25.44 -12.15
CA GLY A 200 7.66 26.80 -12.17
C GLY A 200 8.02 27.37 -10.79
N ARG A 201 8.18 26.53 -9.77
CA ARG A 201 8.64 26.94 -8.43
C ARG A 201 10.17 26.91 -8.33
N PRO A 202 10.76 27.71 -7.41
CA PRO A 202 12.21 27.75 -7.21
C PRO A 202 12.67 26.51 -6.46
N THR A 203 13.19 25.51 -7.18
CA THR A 203 13.80 24.35 -6.54
C THR A 203 15.14 24.04 -7.19
N PRO A 204 16.19 23.81 -6.39
CA PRO A 204 17.47 23.36 -6.93
C PRO A 204 17.31 21.98 -7.56
N GLU A 205 18.21 21.64 -8.48
CA GLU A 205 18.28 20.27 -8.99
C GLU A 205 18.55 19.31 -7.84
N GLY A 206 17.69 18.28 -7.71
CA GLY A 206 17.85 17.24 -6.73
C GLY A 206 19.10 16.38 -6.98
N PRO A 207 19.65 15.72 -5.95
CA PRO A 207 20.79 14.82 -6.11
C PRO A 207 20.44 13.68 -7.08
N GLN A 208 21.40 13.31 -7.93
CA GLN A 208 21.22 12.25 -8.93
C GLN A 208 21.83 10.90 -8.52
N SER A 209 22.58 10.86 -7.43
CA SER A 209 23.25 9.66 -6.92
C SER A 209 23.17 9.60 -5.39
N LEU A 210 23.37 8.42 -4.78
CA LEU A 210 23.38 8.27 -3.32
C LEU A 210 24.49 9.12 -2.68
N ALA A 211 25.70 9.09 -3.26
CA ALA A 211 26.82 9.89 -2.80
C ALA A 211 26.57 11.40 -2.93
N GLY A 212 25.69 11.81 -3.85
CA GLY A 212 25.27 13.21 -4.00
C GLY A 212 24.31 13.71 -2.93
N ILE A 213 23.75 12.83 -2.08
CA ILE A 213 22.85 13.22 -0.98
C ILE A 213 23.69 13.71 0.20
N VAL A 214 24.03 15.00 0.17
CA VAL A 214 24.86 15.64 1.20
C VAL A 214 24.05 16.57 2.12
N ASP A 215 23.19 17.42 1.55
CA ASP A 215 22.43 18.43 2.30
C ASP A 215 20.97 18.58 1.83
N PRO A 216 19.97 18.22 2.68
CA PRO A 216 20.11 17.58 3.99
C PRO A 216 20.81 16.22 3.92
N PRO A 217 21.45 15.79 5.02
CA PRO A 217 22.19 14.54 5.09
C PRO A 217 21.26 13.33 4.84
N PRO A 218 21.80 12.15 4.50
CA PRO A 218 20.99 10.98 4.16
C PRO A 218 19.96 10.58 5.23
N SER A 219 20.27 10.79 6.51
CA SER A 219 19.35 10.54 7.63
C SER A 219 18.23 11.58 7.79
N GLN A 220 18.22 12.64 6.98
CA GLN A 220 17.18 13.65 6.95
C GLN A 220 16.52 13.77 5.57
N ARG A 221 17.19 13.33 4.49
CA ARG A 221 16.58 13.29 3.16
C ARG A 221 15.49 12.21 3.11
N PHE A 222 14.22 12.61 3.04
CA PHE A 222 13.16 11.62 2.85
C PHE A 222 13.13 11.14 1.40
N VAL A 223 12.75 9.87 1.20
CA VAL A 223 12.69 9.19 -0.10
C VAL A 223 11.26 8.80 -0.43
N PHE A 224 10.60 8.00 0.41
CA PHE A 224 9.19 7.63 0.23
C PHE A 224 8.35 8.12 1.40
N LEU A 225 7.06 8.31 1.16
CA LEU A 225 6.08 8.52 2.21
C LEU A 225 4.71 7.96 1.81
N ASP A 226 3.85 7.69 2.79
CA ASP A 226 2.45 7.40 2.53
C ASP A 226 1.66 8.69 2.26
N GLU A 227 1.00 8.74 1.11
CA GLU A 227 0.28 9.91 0.67
C GLU A 227 -1.21 9.79 1.02
N HIS A 228 -1.87 10.94 1.21
CA HIS A 228 -3.29 11.00 1.47
C HIS A 228 -4.07 10.26 0.36
N PRO A 229 -5.02 9.35 0.69
CA PRO A 229 -5.75 8.59 -0.33
C PRO A 229 -6.47 9.48 -1.34
N ASP A 230 -6.96 10.64 -0.90
CA ASP A 230 -7.63 11.60 -1.80
C ASP A 230 -6.64 12.58 -2.46
N GLY A 231 -5.38 12.63 -2.04
CA GLY A 231 -4.35 13.46 -2.66
C GLY A 231 -3.49 12.71 -3.68
N ILE A 232 -3.31 11.40 -3.49
CA ILE A 232 -2.43 10.56 -4.31
C ILE A 232 -2.93 10.46 -5.75
N SER A 233 -2.01 10.72 -6.68
CA SER A 233 -2.28 10.64 -8.13
C SER A 233 -1.12 9.97 -8.85
N PHE A 234 -0.05 10.71 -9.15
CA PHE A 234 1.18 10.16 -9.70
C PHE A 234 2.02 9.47 -8.62
N VAL A 235 3.13 8.86 -9.01
CA VAL A 235 4.05 8.15 -8.10
C VAL A 235 4.98 9.08 -7.33
N VAL A 236 4.76 10.38 -7.40
CA VAL A 236 5.67 11.42 -6.93
C VAL A 236 4.97 12.33 -5.92
N PHE A 237 5.72 12.79 -4.95
CA PHE A 237 5.28 13.70 -3.91
C PHE A 237 6.05 15.01 -4.03
N TYR A 238 5.34 16.09 -4.33
CA TYR A 238 5.92 17.42 -4.44
C TYR A 238 5.90 18.14 -3.10
N VAL A 239 7.06 18.65 -2.71
CA VAL A 239 7.21 19.65 -1.65
C VAL A 239 7.39 21.01 -2.30
N ASP A 240 6.68 22.01 -1.78
CA ASP A 240 6.74 23.39 -2.28
C ASP A 240 8.11 24.02 -1.99
N GLY A 241 8.70 24.70 -2.97
CA GLY A 241 9.94 25.48 -2.79
C GLY A 241 9.71 26.88 -2.23
N TRP A 242 8.46 27.37 -2.21
CA TRP A 242 8.12 28.64 -1.55
C TRP A 242 7.98 28.44 -0.04
N GLU A 243 8.65 29.28 0.74
CA GLU A 243 8.71 29.17 2.21
C GLU A 243 7.86 30.24 2.91
N GLY A 244 7.64 30.04 4.21
CA GLY A 244 7.00 31.02 5.08
C GLY A 244 5.61 31.41 4.59
N ALA A 245 5.37 32.71 4.43
CA ALA A 245 4.07 33.24 4.02
C ALA A 245 3.65 32.85 2.59
N ALA A 246 4.58 32.38 1.75
CA ALA A 246 4.30 31.97 0.37
C ALA A 246 4.10 30.46 0.22
N ALA A 247 4.29 29.68 1.29
CA ALA A 247 4.20 28.22 1.24
C ALA A 247 2.80 27.72 0.86
N GLN A 248 2.75 26.61 0.14
CA GLN A 248 1.55 25.93 -0.32
C GLN A 248 1.63 24.42 -0.07
N VAL A 249 0.46 23.77 0.00
CA VAL A 249 0.36 22.32 -0.05
C VAL A 249 0.19 21.89 -1.51
N LEU A 250 1.16 21.13 -2.02
CA LEU A 250 1.12 20.56 -3.37
C LEU A 250 0.58 19.13 -3.35
N ASN A 251 1.13 18.32 -2.45
CA ASN A 251 0.64 16.99 -2.11
C ASN A 251 0.39 16.90 -0.61
N TYR A 252 -0.57 16.06 -0.23
CA TYR A 252 -0.95 15.86 1.16
C TYR A 252 -0.34 14.56 1.68
N PRO A 253 0.46 14.58 2.75
CA PRO A 253 0.86 13.34 3.36
C PRO A 253 -0.36 12.64 3.98
N SER A 254 -0.25 11.33 4.14
CA SER A 254 -1.29 10.53 4.80
C SER A 254 -1.45 10.91 6.26
N THR A 255 -2.69 10.81 6.73
CA THR A 255 -3.09 11.00 8.12
C THR A 255 -3.67 9.73 8.74
N LEU A 256 -3.57 8.59 8.04
CA LEU A 256 -4.22 7.34 8.39
C LEU A 256 -3.71 6.71 9.70
N HIS A 257 -2.53 7.12 10.17
CA HIS A 257 -1.91 6.58 11.38
C HIS A 257 -2.16 7.50 12.58
N SER A 258 -3.44 7.71 12.89
CA SER A 258 -3.90 8.64 13.93
C SER A 258 -3.42 10.07 13.71
N GLY A 259 -3.48 10.59 12.48
CA GLY A 259 -2.99 11.93 12.13
C GLY A 259 -1.48 12.01 11.92
N ALA A 260 -0.81 10.88 11.76
CA ALA A 260 0.58 10.77 11.34
C ALA A 260 0.68 10.08 9.96
N GLY A 261 1.76 10.38 9.26
CA GLY A 261 2.25 9.61 8.11
C GLY A 261 3.54 8.87 8.48
N ASN A 262 4.02 8.02 7.60
CA ASN A 262 5.31 7.35 7.69
C ASN A 262 6.18 7.75 6.51
N LEU A 263 7.47 7.92 6.78
CA LEU A 263 8.47 8.31 5.77
C LEU A 263 9.66 7.36 5.84
N SER A 264 10.31 7.13 4.71
CA SER A 264 11.64 6.53 4.62
C SER A 264 12.69 7.58 4.27
N PHE A 265 13.94 7.30 4.61
CA PHE A 265 15.05 8.23 4.45
C PHE A 265 16.21 7.58 3.70
N ALA A 266 17.05 8.41 3.09
CA ALA A 266 18.09 7.98 2.17
C ALA A 266 19.18 7.10 2.81
N ASP A 267 19.35 7.13 4.13
CA ASP A 267 20.22 6.21 4.88
C ASP A 267 19.62 4.80 5.10
N GLY A 268 18.38 4.57 4.68
CA GLY A 268 17.69 3.29 4.80
C GLY A 268 16.68 3.19 5.95
N HIS A 269 16.64 4.14 6.89
CA HIS A 269 15.66 4.08 7.97
C HIS A 269 14.27 4.56 7.53
N ALA A 270 13.28 4.32 8.39
CA ALA A 270 11.93 4.85 8.22
C ALA A 270 11.36 5.19 9.59
N GLU A 271 10.60 6.29 9.67
CA GLU A 271 9.99 6.77 10.91
C GLU A 271 8.56 7.30 10.70
N PRO A 272 7.69 7.23 11.71
CA PRO A 272 6.42 7.94 11.71
C PRO A 272 6.63 9.44 12.00
N HIS A 273 5.86 10.29 11.34
CA HIS A 273 5.82 11.73 11.61
C HIS A 273 4.39 12.22 11.86
N LYS A 274 4.19 12.92 12.98
CA LYS A 274 2.89 13.45 13.41
C LYS A 274 2.67 14.87 12.88
N TRP A 275 1.70 15.03 11.98
CA TRP A 275 1.34 16.33 11.40
C TRP A 275 0.64 17.23 12.41
N ARG A 276 1.10 18.47 12.49
CA ARG A 276 0.67 19.45 13.50
C ARG A 276 -0.41 20.36 12.95
N ASP A 277 -0.24 20.86 11.73
CA ASP A 277 -1.11 21.85 11.13
C ASP A 277 -2.40 21.20 10.56
N PRO A 278 -3.60 21.69 10.91
CA PRO A 278 -4.86 21.20 10.33
C PRO A 278 -4.90 21.29 8.80
N ARG A 279 -4.20 22.26 8.19
CA ARG A 279 -4.13 22.45 6.73
C ARG A 279 -3.37 21.32 6.03
N THR A 280 -2.59 20.53 6.76
CA THR A 280 -1.91 19.31 6.27
C THR A 280 -2.77 18.07 6.49
N LYS A 281 -3.89 18.19 7.22
CA LYS A 281 -4.74 17.06 7.65
C LYS A 281 -6.18 17.20 7.16
N PRO A 282 -6.44 17.34 5.85
CA PRO A 282 -7.80 17.25 5.35
C PRO A 282 -8.42 15.89 5.73
N PRO A 283 -9.74 15.82 5.90
CA PRO A 283 -10.42 14.56 6.16
C PRO A 283 -10.33 13.62 4.95
N VAL A 284 -10.22 12.32 5.21
CA VAL A 284 -10.24 11.28 4.17
C VAL A 284 -11.69 10.93 3.84
N THR A 285 -12.08 11.08 2.58
CA THR A 285 -13.45 10.86 2.07
C THR A 285 -13.55 9.65 1.13
N TYR A 286 -12.46 9.26 0.47
CA TYR A 286 -12.39 8.12 -0.45
C TYR A 286 -13.25 8.22 -1.73
N ASP A 287 -13.50 9.42 -2.22
CA ASP A 287 -14.47 9.65 -3.32
C ASP A 287 -14.00 10.63 -4.40
N HIS A 288 -13.28 11.70 -4.05
CA HIS A 288 -12.82 12.72 -4.99
C HIS A 288 -11.38 13.17 -4.67
N PRO A 289 -10.63 13.69 -5.67
CA PRO A 289 -9.30 14.21 -5.43
C PRO A 289 -9.34 15.50 -4.60
N LEU A 290 -8.33 15.69 -3.75
CA LEU A 290 -8.08 16.94 -3.04
C LEU A 290 -7.60 18.03 -4.00
N GLU A 291 -7.91 19.28 -3.65
CA GLU A 291 -7.35 20.45 -4.32
C GLU A 291 -5.84 20.52 -4.08
N THR A 292 -5.06 20.82 -5.12
CA THR A 292 -3.60 21.00 -5.04
C THR A 292 -3.24 22.48 -5.17
N HIS A 293 -2.00 22.85 -4.86
CA HIS A 293 -1.54 24.26 -4.86
C HIS A 293 -2.30 25.14 -3.85
N VAL A 294 -2.71 24.56 -2.73
CA VAL A 294 -3.50 25.25 -1.70
C VAL A 294 -2.59 26.16 -0.86
N PRO A 295 -2.83 27.48 -0.78
CA PRO A 295 -2.07 28.37 0.08
C PRO A 295 -2.02 27.92 1.54
N SER A 296 -0.82 27.83 2.10
CA SER A 296 -0.58 27.33 3.46
C SER A 296 0.52 28.15 4.15
N PRO A 297 0.30 29.48 4.32
CA PRO A 297 1.31 30.38 4.87
C PRO A 297 1.78 29.92 6.25
N ASN A 298 3.09 29.87 6.46
CA ASN A 298 3.75 29.51 7.71
C ASN A 298 3.29 28.14 8.26
N ASN A 299 3.02 27.18 7.38
CA ASN A 299 2.69 25.82 7.79
C ASN A 299 3.94 25.08 8.30
N PRO A 300 4.00 24.69 9.58
CA PRO A 300 5.17 24.02 10.15
C PRO A 300 5.41 22.63 9.58
N ASP A 301 4.38 21.93 9.09
CA ASP A 301 4.55 20.61 8.48
C ASP A 301 5.17 20.72 7.08
N ILE A 302 4.83 21.78 6.33
CA ILE A 302 5.47 22.06 5.04
C ILE A 302 6.92 22.48 5.25
N ALA A 303 7.20 23.34 6.24
CA ALA A 303 8.58 23.67 6.61
C ALA A 303 9.39 22.42 7.00
N TRP A 304 8.81 21.51 7.77
CA TRP A 304 9.46 20.27 8.17
C TRP A 304 9.79 19.36 6.98
N LEU A 305 8.90 19.30 5.98
CA LEU A 305 9.15 18.60 4.71
C LEU A 305 10.21 19.31 3.87
N GLN A 306 10.20 20.65 3.83
CA GLN A 306 11.19 21.46 3.12
C GLN A 306 12.62 21.21 3.65
N GLU A 307 12.80 21.21 4.97
CA GLU A 307 14.07 20.88 5.64
C GLU A 307 14.61 19.48 5.27
N ARG A 308 13.73 18.58 4.84
CA ARG A 308 14.05 17.18 4.47
C ARG A 308 14.10 16.97 2.97
N THR A 309 13.92 18.04 2.21
CA THR A 309 13.84 18.05 0.74
C THR A 309 14.90 18.93 0.11
N PHE A 310 15.14 20.11 0.67
CA PHE A 310 16.00 21.12 0.06
C PHE A 310 17.23 21.37 0.92
N PRO A 311 18.38 21.68 0.30
CA PRO A 311 19.56 22.14 1.03
C PRO A 311 19.23 23.31 1.97
N ALA A 312 19.97 23.42 3.06
CA ALA A 312 19.88 24.60 3.92
C ALA A 312 20.30 25.86 3.15
N LYS A 313 19.62 26.98 3.43
CA LYS A 313 19.94 28.29 2.83
C LYS A 313 21.09 28.99 3.53
#